data_AF-A0AAE2YI63-F1
#
_entry.id   AF-A0AAE2YI63-F1
#
_cell.length_a   1.000
_cell.length_b   1.000
_cell.length_c   1.000
_cell.angle_alpha   90.00
_cell.angle_beta   90.00
_cell.angle_gamma   90.00
#
_symmetry.space_group_name_H-M   'P 1'
#
loop_
_entity.id
_entity.type
_entity.pdbx_description
1 polymer ?
#
loop_
_entity_poly.entity_id
_entity_poly.type
_entity_poly.pdbx_seq_one_letter_code
_entity_poly.pdbx_strand_id
1 'polypeptide(L)'
;EIDQIVFWMIEEATPRYALARQLEAIRGFNLGYDVSRIVAPTLIVAGTNDKTVPYENSEVLAEIIPNSRLVIFEGGSHFLFIEEASLFNRVVMDFLSEVDAGEFVAKQKRKIVVKAKTAEQQEEES
;
A
#
# COMPACT_ATOMS: atom_id res chain seq x y z
N GLU A 1 -11.13 -8.64 12.74
CA GLU A 1 -10.14 -9.23 11.80
C GLU A 1 -8.66 -8.83 12.06
N ILE A 2 -8.32 -7.54 12.23
CA ILE A 2 -6.94 -7.07 12.47
C ILE A 2 -6.37 -7.53 13.82
N ASP A 3 -7.18 -7.56 14.87
CA ASP A 3 -6.73 -8.01 16.20
C ASP A 3 -6.23 -9.45 16.17
N GLN A 4 -6.79 -10.30 15.30
CA GLN A 4 -6.34 -11.67 15.10
C GLN A 4 -4.97 -11.72 14.42
N ILE A 5 -4.72 -10.82 13.46
CA ILE A 5 -3.41 -10.69 12.80
C ILE A 5 -2.37 -10.20 13.81
N VAL A 6 -2.71 -9.20 14.61
CA VAL A 6 -1.81 -8.69 15.67
C VAL A 6 -1.55 -9.78 16.72
N PHE A 7 -2.57 -10.53 17.11
CA PHE A 7 -2.43 -11.65 18.03
C PHE A 7 -1.48 -12.73 17.47
N TRP A 8 -1.63 -13.12 16.21
CA TRP A 8 -0.70 -14.05 15.56
C TRP A 8 0.72 -13.49 15.45
N MET A 9 0.87 -12.18 15.17
CA MET A 9 2.17 -11.52 15.15
C MET A 9 2.86 -11.53 16.53
N ILE A 10 2.10 -11.58 17.62
CA ILE A 10 2.64 -11.64 18.99
C ILE A 10 2.97 -13.08 19.39
N GLU A 11 2.04 -14.02 19.16
CA GLU A 11 2.21 -15.44 19.50
C GLU A 11 3.36 -16.08 18.71
N GLU A 12 3.49 -15.75 17.42
CA GLU A 12 4.54 -16.23 16.54
C GLU A 12 5.52 -15.13 16.16
N ALA A 13 5.92 -14.32 17.15
CA ALA A 13 6.82 -13.19 16.92
C ALA A 13 8.12 -13.64 16.23
N THR A 14 8.42 -13.01 15.10
CA THR A 14 9.68 -13.21 14.36
C THR A 14 10.86 -13.13 15.33
N PRO A 15 11.70 -14.18 15.43
CA PRO A 15 12.84 -14.17 16.34
C PRO A 15 13.71 -12.94 16.13
N ARG A 16 14.23 -12.35 17.22
CA ARG A 16 14.95 -11.06 17.17
C ARG A 16 16.08 -11.03 16.15
N TYR A 17 16.80 -12.14 15.98
CA TYR A 17 17.87 -12.23 14.98
C TYR A 17 17.31 -12.14 13.55
N ALA A 18 16.17 -12.76 13.26
CA ALA A 18 15.53 -12.72 11.95
C ALA A 18 15.00 -11.31 11.66
N LEU A 19 14.36 -10.66 12.64
CA LEU A 19 13.93 -9.26 12.52
C LEU A 19 15.13 -8.33 12.26
N ALA A 20 16.23 -8.51 12.99
CA ALA A 20 17.45 -7.71 12.77
C ALA A 20 17.98 -7.85 11.34
N ARG A 21 18.01 -9.09 10.80
CA ARG A 21 18.45 -9.34 9.42
C ARG A 21 17.48 -8.79 8.38
N GLN A 22 16.18 -8.82 8.66
CA GLN A 22 15.18 -8.18 7.80
C GLN A 22 15.39 -6.67 7.75
N LEU A 23 15.60 -6.02 8.90
CA LEU A 23 15.85 -4.58 8.96
C LEU A 23 17.17 -4.20 8.28
N GLU A 24 18.21 -5.02 8.43
CA GLU A 24 19.48 -4.85 7.72
C GLU A 24 19.27 -4.94 6.21
N ALA A 25 18.53 -5.94 5.73
CA ALA A 25 18.20 -6.09 4.32
C ALA A 25 17.40 -4.90 3.79
N ILE A 26 16.36 -4.44 4.51
CA ILE A 26 15.56 -3.26 4.13
C ILE A 26 16.45 -2.01 4.03
N ARG A 27 17.32 -1.78 5.02
CA ARG A 27 18.21 -0.61 5.04
C ARG A 27 19.30 -0.67 3.98
N GLY A 28 19.83 -1.87 3.71
CA GLY A 28 20.87 -2.11 2.73
C GLY A 28 20.35 -2.25 1.30
N PHE A 29 19.03 -2.37 1.12
CA PHE A 29 18.42 -2.50 -0.19
C PHE A 29 18.46 -1.17 -0.93
N ASN A 30 19.45 -1.05 -1.79
CA ASN A 30 19.51 -0.06 -2.85
C ASN A 30 20.04 -0.78 -4.09
N LEU A 31 19.14 -1.17 -4.99
CA LEU A 31 19.55 -1.96 -6.15
C LEU A 31 20.38 -1.18 -7.18
N GLY A 32 20.60 0.13 -6.99
CA GLY A 32 21.26 0.98 -7.98
C GLY A 32 20.51 1.05 -9.32
N TYR A 33 19.31 0.46 -9.41
CA TYR A 33 18.44 0.57 -10.56
C TYR A 33 17.67 1.87 -10.47
N ASP A 34 17.75 2.63 -11.54
CA ASP A 34 16.89 3.77 -11.75
C ASP A 34 15.44 3.26 -11.91
N VAL A 35 14.59 3.59 -10.93
CA VAL A 35 13.16 3.23 -10.95
C VAL A 35 12.42 3.84 -12.15
N SER A 36 13.02 4.83 -12.83
CA SER A 36 12.51 5.35 -14.11
C SER A 36 12.48 4.30 -15.22
N ARG A 37 13.24 3.19 -15.08
CA ARG A 37 13.29 2.08 -16.04
C ARG A 37 12.06 1.17 -15.99
N ILE A 38 11.17 1.35 -15.01
CA ILE A 38 9.91 0.60 -14.93
C ILE A 38 8.97 1.14 -16.01
N VAL A 39 8.86 0.39 -17.11
CA VAL A 39 7.99 0.75 -18.26
C VAL A 39 6.61 0.08 -18.21
N ALA A 40 6.42 -0.92 -17.36
CA ALA A 40 5.12 -1.57 -17.19
C ALA A 40 4.10 -0.60 -16.55
N PRO A 41 2.80 -0.71 -16.86
CA PRO A 41 1.75 -0.06 -16.10
C PRO A 41 1.93 -0.35 -14.61
N THR A 42 1.94 0.71 -13.80
CA THR A 42 2.25 0.60 -12.37
C THR A 42 1.18 1.32 -11.55
N LEU A 43 0.58 0.60 -10.59
CA LEU A 43 -0.28 1.19 -9.58
C LEU A 43 0.52 1.37 -8.29
N ILE A 44 0.49 2.58 -7.74
CA ILE A 44 1.07 2.93 -6.45
C ILE A 44 -0.07 3.30 -5.51
N VAL A 45 -0.14 2.64 -4.35
CA VAL A 45 -1.18 2.88 -3.34
C VAL A 45 -0.51 3.20 -2.01
N ALA A 46 -0.95 4.27 -1.33
CA ALA A 46 -0.42 4.64 -0.03
C ALA A 46 -1.49 5.25 0.87
N GLY A 47 -1.34 5.05 2.18
CA GLY A 47 -2.18 5.65 3.21
C GLY A 47 -1.49 6.83 3.88
N THR A 48 -2.19 7.94 4.10
CA THR A 48 -1.56 9.16 4.68
C THR A 48 -1.24 9.05 6.17
N ASN A 49 -1.73 8.01 6.86
CA ASN A 49 -1.48 7.73 8.26
C ASN A 49 -0.60 6.47 8.44
N ASP A 50 0.12 6.07 7.39
CA ASP A 50 1.13 5.01 7.47
C ASP A 50 2.27 5.47 8.40
N LYS A 51 2.44 4.75 9.51
CA LYS A 51 3.47 5.01 10.53
C LYS A 51 4.76 4.21 10.30
N THR A 52 4.75 3.31 9.33
CA THR A 52 5.87 2.43 8.97
C THR A 52 6.67 3.04 7.82
N VAL A 53 5.98 3.52 6.78
CA VAL A 53 6.58 4.11 5.59
C VAL A 53 5.89 5.44 5.26
N PRO A 54 6.61 6.57 5.23
CA PRO A 54 6.03 7.85 4.83
C PRO A 54 5.41 7.77 3.42
N TYR A 55 4.15 8.20 3.28
CA TYR A 55 3.43 8.12 2.01
C TYR A 55 4.04 9.02 0.92
N GLU A 56 4.78 10.06 1.31
CA GLU A 56 5.52 10.97 0.44
C GLU A 56 6.53 10.20 -0.44
N ASN A 57 7.06 9.07 0.04
CA ASN A 57 7.89 8.19 -0.77
C ASN A 57 7.14 7.66 -2.00
N SER A 58 5.83 7.44 -1.88
CA SER A 58 4.97 7.02 -3.00
C SER A 58 4.72 8.15 -3.98
N GLU A 59 4.71 9.41 -3.53
CA GLU A 59 4.67 10.57 -4.42
C GLU A 59 5.94 10.67 -5.26
N VAL A 60 7.10 10.52 -4.63
CA VAL A 60 8.40 10.48 -5.32
C VAL A 60 8.44 9.34 -6.35
N LEU A 61 7.98 8.14 -5.99
CA LEU A 61 7.91 7.02 -6.95
C LEU A 61 6.99 7.34 -8.15
N ALA A 62 5.85 8.00 -7.91
CA ALA A 62 4.91 8.36 -8.97
C ALA A 62 5.46 9.46 -9.91
N GLU A 63 6.35 10.32 -9.41
CA GLU A 63 7.08 11.28 -10.24
C GLU A 63 8.09 10.58 -11.14
N ILE A 64 8.88 9.65 -10.59
CA ILE A 64 9.98 9.00 -11.32
C ILE A 64 9.49 7.92 -12.29
N ILE A 65 8.53 7.08 -11.91
CA ILE A 65 8.05 5.96 -12.75
C ILE A 65 7.19 6.52 -13.89
N PRO A 66 7.54 6.35 -15.18
CA PRO A 66 6.82 7.00 -16.28
C PRO A 66 5.35 6.58 -16.40
N ASN A 67 5.09 5.28 -16.29
CA ASN A 67 3.77 4.68 -16.51
C ASN A 67 3.04 4.35 -15.20
N SER A 68 3.10 5.25 -14.22
CA SER A 68 2.48 5.05 -12.91
C SER A 68 1.17 5.81 -12.72
N ARG A 69 0.30 5.25 -11.88
CA ARG A 69 -0.85 5.93 -11.26
C ARG A 69 -0.70 5.87 -9.75
N LEU A 70 -0.93 7.00 -9.09
CA LEU A 70 -0.91 7.10 -7.63
C LEU A 70 -2.33 7.19 -7.07
N VAL A 71 -2.64 6.35 -6.08
CA VAL A 71 -3.89 6.40 -5.31
C VAL A 71 -3.56 6.60 -3.84
N ILE A 72 -3.98 7.73 -3.29
CA ILE A 72 -3.79 8.06 -1.88
C ILE A 72 -5.08 7.81 -1.10
N PHE A 73 -5.00 6.97 -0.07
CA PHE A 73 -6.05 6.75 0.92
C PHE A 73 -5.84 7.77 2.05
N GLU A 74 -6.61 8.86 2.05
CA GLU A 74 -6.57 9.86 3.13
C GLU A 74 -7.09 9.22 4.42
N GLY A 75 -6.24 9.21 5.46
CA GLY A 75 -6.50 8.55 6.74
C GLY A 75 -6.06 7.07 6.80
N GLY A 76 -5.73 6.45 5.67
CA GLY A 76 -5.34 5.04 5.60
C GLY A 76 -4.00 4.75 6.31
N SER A 77 -3.90 3.60 6.97
CA SER A 77 -2.68 3.15 7.66
C SER A 77 -1.76 2.32 6.75
N HIS A 78 -0.69 1.78 7.33
CA HIS A 78 0.17 0.79 6.66
C HIS A 78 -0.61 -0.47 6.23
N PHE A 79 -1.65 -0.83 6.98
CA PHE A 79 -2.49 -2.01 6.76
C PHE A 79 -3.80 -1.66 6.05
N LEU A 80 -3.86 -0.55 5.30
CA LEU A 80 -5.08 -0.12 4.58
C LEU A 80 -5.70 -1.22 3.69
N PHE A 81 -4.89 -2.15 3.18
CA PHE A 81 -5.35 -3.26 2.35
C PHE A 81 -6.13 -4.32 3.13
N ILE A 82 -6.00 -4.35 4.46
CA ILE A 82 -6.82 -5.14 5.38
C ILE A 82 -7.98 -4.27 5.90
N GLU A 83 -7.67 -3.07 6.42
CA GLU A 83 -8.65 -2.16 7.03
C GLU A 83 -9.76 -1.73 6.06
N GLU A 84 -9.37 -1.45 4.82
CA GLU A 84 -10.22 -0.94 3.74
C GLU A 84 -10.25 -1.92 2.55
N ALA A 85 -10.22 -3.23 2.84
CA ALA A 85 -10.07 -4.30 1.85
C ALA A 85 -11.02 -4.15 0.65
N SER A 86 -12.28 -3.79 0.88
CA SER A 86 -13.25 -3.59 -0.20
C SER A 86 -12.88 -2.45 -1.16
N LEU A 87 -12.41 -1.31 -0.63
CA LEU A 87 -11.97 -0.17 -1.44
C LEU A 87 -10.64 -0.45 -2.12
N PHE A 88 -9.70 -1.04 -1.38
CA PHE A 88 -8.40 -1.44 -1.91
C PHE A 88 -8.55 -2.43 -3.07
N ASN A 89 -9.34 -3.49 -2.89
CA ASN A 89 -9.59 -4.50 -3.92
C ASN A 89 -10.24 -3.90 -5.15
N ARG A 90 -11.18 -2.96 -4.99
CA ARG A 90 -11.76 -2.24 -6.14
C ARG A 90 -10.70 -1.47 -6.92
N VAL A 91 -9.84 -0.72 -6.23
CA VAL A 91 -8.75 0.04 -6.87
C VAL A 91 -7.81 -0.89 -7.64
N VAL A 92 -7.47 -2.05 -7.07
CA VAL A 92 -6.62 -3.05 -7.73
C VAL A 92 -7.32 -3.66 -8.94
N MET A 93 -8.58 -4.06 -8.82
CA MET A 93 -9.33 -4.68 -9.92
C MET A 93 -9.60 -3.72 -11.06
N ASP A 94 -9.91 -2.45 -10.76
CA ASP A 94 -10.08 -1.41 -11.78
C ASP A 94 -8.77 -1.20 -12.56
N PHE A 95 -7.63 -1.12 -11.86
CA PHE A 95 -6.33 -1.02 -12.50
C PHE A 95 -6.03 -2.21 -13.41
N LEU A 96 -6.23 -3.44 -12.94
CA LEU A 96 -5.98 -4.65 -13.73
C LEU A 96 -6.87 -4.69 -14.98
N SER A 97 -8.16 -4.36 -14.83
CA SER A 97 -9.12 -4.34 -15.94
C SER A 97 -8.75 -3.30 -17.00
N GLU A 98 -8.34 -2.09 -16.59
CA GLU A 98 -7.88 -1.04 -17.51
C GLU A 98 -6.60 -1.46 -18.25
N VAL A 99 -5.67 -2.15 -17.57
CA VAL A 99 -4.43 -2.65 -18.20
C VAL A 99 -4.73 -3.74 -19.21
N ASP A 100 -5.57 -4.72 -18.86
CA ASP A 100 -5.96 -5.82 -19.74
C ASP A 100 -6.72 -5.32 -20.98
N ALA A 101 -7.53 -4.27 -20.83
CA ALA A 101 -8.23 -3.62 -21.93
C ALA A 101 -7.32 -2.69 -22.78
N GLY A 102 -6.09 -2.40 -22.34
CA GLY A 102 -5.21 -1.43 -22.99
C GLY A 102 -5.64 0.03 -22.83
N GLU A 103 -6.48 0.32 -21.83
CA GLU A 103 -7.08 1.63 -21.55
C GLU A 103 -6.37 2.37 -20.40
N PHE A 104 -5.36 1.75 -19.79
CA PHE A 104 -4.63 2.34 -18.67
C PHE A 104 -4.00 3.70 -19.04
N VAL A 105 -4.39 4.73 -18.29
CA VAL A 105 -3.82 6.08 -18.41
C VAL A 105 -2.81 6.34 -17.29
N ALA A 106 -1.57 6.60 -17.70
CA ALA A 106 -0.45 6.95 -16.85
C ALA A 106 -0.53 8.39 -16.28
N LYS A 107 0.31 8.67 -15.29
CA LYS A 107 0.47 9.98 -14.63
C LYS A 107 -0.84 10.55 -14.09
N GLN A 108 -1.71 9.67 -13.61
CA GLN A 108 -2.91 10.06 -12.86
C GLN A 108 -2.65 9.98 -11.36
N LYS A 109 -3.20 10.95 -10.63
CA LYS A 109 -3.27 10.94 -9.17
C LYS A 109 -4.73 10.96 -8.75
N ARG A 110 -5.13 10.01 -7.91
CA ARG A 110 -6.47 9.94 -7.32
C ARG A 110 -6.34 9.98 -5.79
N LYS A 111 -7.28 10.64 -5.14
CA LYS A 111 -7.41 10.67 -3.69
C LYS A 111 -8.73 10.00 -3.31
N ILE A 112 -8.67 9.09 -2.35
CA ILE A 112 -9.82 8.40 -1.78
C ILE A 112 -9.85 8.75 -0.30
N VAL A 113 -10.94 9.35 0.16
CA VAL A 113 -11.13 9.63 1.57
C VAL A 113 -11.64 8.37 2.24
N VAL A 114 -10.88 7.84 3.20
CA VAL A 114 -11.34 6.75 4.05
C VAL A 114 -12.36 7.33 5.02
N LYS A 115 -13.60 6.82 5.01
CA LYS A 115 -14.61 7.24 5.98
C LYS A 115 -14.23 6.63 7.33
N ALA A 116 -14.32 7.43 8.40
CA ALA A 116 -14.24 6.87 9.74
C ALA A 116 -15.34 5.80 9.89
N LYS A 117 -14.96 4.55 10.21
CA LYS A 117 -15.92 3.50 10.54
C LYS A 117 -16.78 3.98 11.72
N THR A 118 -18.10 3.84 11.61
CA THR A 118 -19.01 4.07 12.74
C THR A 118 -18.82 2.95 13.77
N ALA A 119 -19.14 3.21 15.04
CA ALA A 119 -19.01 2.22 16.12
C ALA A 119 -19.75 0.90 15.80
N GLU A 120 -20.87 0.99 15.08
CA GLU A 120 -21.69 -0.15 14.63
C GLU A 120 -20.95 -1.05 13.61
N GLN A 121 -20.08 -0.48 12.77
CA GLN A 121 -19.29 -1.24 11.79
C GLN A 121 -18.06 -1.92 12.41
N GLN A 122 -17.69 -1.54 13.64
CA GLN A 122 -16.62 -2.20 14.39
C GLN A 122 -17.10 -3.46 15.11
N GLU A 123 -18.39 -3.55 15.45
CA GLU A 123 -19.00 -4.70 16.13
C GLU A 123 -19.41 -5.84 15.17
N GLU A 124 -19.68 -5.57 13.89
CA GLU A 124 -20.01 -6.61 12.90
C GLU A 124 -18.76 -7.36 12.37
N GLU A 125 -17.56 -6.82 12.56
CA GLU A 125 -16.27 -7.39 12.12
C GLU A 125 -15.43 -8.02 13.26
N SER A 126 -15.97 -8.04 14.49
CA SER A 126 -15.39 -8.64 15.70
C SER A 126 -15.98 -10.00 16.02
#